data_AF-A0A4S8MCP9-F1
#
_entry.id   AF-A0A4S8MCP9-F1
#
_cell.length_a   1.000
_cell.length_b   1.000
_cell.length_c   1.000
_cell.angle_alpha   90.00
_cell.angle_beta   90.00
_cell.angle_gamma   90.00
#
_symmetry.space_group_name_H-M   'P 1'
#
loop_
_entity.id
_entity.type
_entity.pdbx_description
1 polymer ?
#
loop_
_entity_poly.entity_id
_entity_poly.type
_entity_poly.pdbx_seq_one_letter_code
_entity_poly.pdbx_strand_id
1 'polypeptide(L)'
;MTKAYAKAMNQEHHVYYSEDWVIMNDKKTVLAGRCAEDAWSTEIKADAQDLSGKLGLVIGMPVIIVDNIAVELNVSNGSRGTLVGITYYTMNGRRFAVTADVRLPNYVNPDPTAPNPNVVTL
;
A
#
# COMPACT_ATOMS: atom_id res chain seq x y z
N MET A 1 0.78 -14.24 -2.01
CA MET A 1 2.25 -14.52 -2.13
C MET A 1 3.06 -14.00 -0.94
N THR A 2 2.64 -12.94 -0.24
CA THR A 2 3.45 -12.27 0.80
C THR A 2 3.85 -13.15 1.98
N LYS A 3 2.99 -14.09 2.43
CA LYS A 3 3.31 -15.06 3.51
C LYS A 3 4.55 -15.92 3.21
N ALA A 4 4.70 -16.37 1.96
CA ALA A 4 5.83 -17.20 1.56
C ALA A 4 7.14 -16.38 1.55
N TYR A 5 7.08 -15.13 1.08
CA TYR A 5 8.21 -14.21 1.08
C TYR A 5 8.67 -13.87 2.51
N ALA A 6 7.73 -13.53 3.40
CA ALA A 6 8.04 -13.26 4.81
C ALA A 6 8.76 -14.45 5.46
N LYS A 7 8.24 -15.67 5.24
CA LYS A 7 8.86 -16.90 5.73
C LYS A 7 10.27 -17.10 5.18
N ALA A 8 10.48 -16.88 3.88
CA ALA A 8 11.79 -17.03 3.23
C ALA A 8 12.82 -16.03 3.76
N MET A 9 12.38 -14.81 4.10
CA MET A 9 13.23 -13.74 4.64
C MET A 9 13.32 -13.74 6.17
N ASN A 10 12.74 -14.74 6.85
CA ASN A 10 12.64 -14.79 8.31
C ASN A 10 12.07 -13.51 8.93
N GLN A 11 11.05 -12.93 8.28
CA GLN A 11 10.33 -11.74 8.73
C GLN A 11 8.91 -12.10 9.17
N GLU A 12 8.37 -11.33 10.11
CA GLU A 12 6.98 -11.49 10.52
C GLU A 12 6.04 -11.06 9.38
N HIS A 13 5.00 -11.85 9.13
CA HIS A 13 4.01 -11.53 8.12
C HIS A 13 2.97 -10.56 8.67
N HIS A 14 2.95 -9.35 8.13
CA HIS A 14 2.01 -8.31 8.53
C HIS A 14 0.93 -8.07 7.48
N VAL A 15 -0.29 -7.84 7.97
CA VAL A 15 -1.44 -7.45 7.16
C VAL A 15 -1.80 -6.02 7.55
N TYR A 16 -1.94 -5.17 6.54
CA TYR A 16 -2.30 -3.77 6.70
C TYR A 16 -3.68 -3.53 6.10
N TYR A 17 -4.52 -2.79 6.81
CA TYR A 17 -5.89 -2.45 6.43
C TYR A 17 -5.93 -1.06 5.78
N SER A 18 -6.87 -0.84 4.86
CA SER A 18 -7.20 0.49 4.33
C SER A 18 -8.31 1.15 5.14
N GLU A 19 -8.24 2.47 5.27
CA GLU A 19 -9.41 3.27 5.65
C GLU A 19 -10.28 3.49 4.42
N ASP A 20 -11.29 2.64 4.26
CA ASP A 20 -12.26 2.82 3.19
C ASP A 20 -13.25 3.93 3.56
N TRP A 21 -13.66 4.70 2.56
CA TRP A 21 -14.59 5.81 2.73
C TRP A 21 -15.58 5.87 1.57
N VAL A 22 -16.74 6.43 1.85
CA VAL A 22 -17.78 6.70 0.86
C VAL A 22 -18.19 8.17 0.95
N ILE A 23 -18.60 8.77 -0.17
CA ILE A 23 -19.26 10.07 -0.14
C ILE A 23 -20.74 9.83 0.09
N MET A 24 -21.24 10.26 1.23
CA MET A 24 -22.67 10.30 1.52
C MET A 24 -23.06 11.75 1.75
N ASN A 25 -24.06 12.25 1.01
CA ASN A 25 -24.53 13.63 1.09
C ASN A 25 -23.39 14.67 0.98
N ASP A 26 -22.55 14.52 -0.05
CA ASP A 26 -21.35 15.36 -0.29
C ASP A 26 -20.32 15.40 0.85
N LYS A 27 -20.42 14.46 1.81
CA LYS A 27 -19.49 14.34 2.92
C LYS A 27 -18.75 13.00 2.88
N LYS A 28 -17.42 13.09 2.92
CA LYS A 28 -16.55 11.92 3.10
C LYS A 28 -16.85 11.28 4.46
N THR A 29 -17.35 10.06 4.43
CA THR A 29 -17.69 9.27 5.61
C THR A 29 -16.85 8.00 5.60
N VAL A 30 -16.00 7.86 6.62
CA VAL A 30 -15.15 6.67 6.78
C VAL A 30 -16.03 5.49 7.16
N LEU A 31 -15.82 4.34 6.51
CA LEU A 31 -16.52 3.10 6.86
C LEU A 31 -16.01 2.62 8.22
N ALA A 32 -16.94 2.30 9.11
CA ALA A 32 -16.63 1.85 10.46
C ALA A 32 -17.50 0.64 10.86
N GLY A 33 -17.04 -0.11 11.86
CA GLY A 33 -17.75 -1.26 12.39
C GLY A 33 -18.03 -2.31 11.31
N ARG A 34 -19.28 -2.79 11.24
CA ARG A 34 -19.68 -3.86 10.31
C ARG A 34 -19.46 -3.51 8.84
N CYS A 35 -19.64 -2.25 8.44
CA CYS A 35 -19.44 -1.84 7.05
C CYS A 35 -17.97 -1.96 6.61
N ALA A 36 -17.02 -1.68 7.51
CA ALA A 36 -15.60 -1.86 7.24
C ALA A 36 -15.23 -3.35 7.19
N GLU A 37 -15.77 -4.17 8.10
CA GLU A 37 -15.57 -5.62 8.06
C GLU A 37 -16.13 -6.25 6.78
N ASP A 38 -17.30 -5.82 6.33
CA ASP A 38 -17.92 -6.29 5.10
C ASP A 38 -17.08 -5.88 3.88
N ALA A 39 -16.53 -4.65 3.85
CA ALA A 39 -15.60 -4.22 2.80
C ALA A 39 -14.29 -5.05 2.80
N TRP A 40 -13.72 -5.33 3.97
CA TRP A 40 -12.49 -6.14 4.11
C TRP A 40 -12.70 -7.64 3.89
N SER A 41 -13.94 -8.12 3.98
CA SER A 41 -14.33 -9.52 3.74
C SER A 41 -14.98 -9.74 2.38
N THR A 42 -15.23 -8.67 1.62
CA THR A 42 -15.77 -8.74 0.27
C THR A 42 -14.86 -9.62 -0.58
N GLU A 43 -15.47 -10.56 -1.32
CA GLU A 43 -14.75 -11.43 -2.25
C GLU A 43 -13.97 -10.57 -3.24
N ILE A 44 -12.67 -10.84 -3.30
CA ILE A 44 -11.79 -10.26 -4.31
C ILE A 44 -12.37 -10.67 -5.66
N LYS A 45 -12.86 -9.70 -6.46
CA LYS A 45 -13.33 -9.98 -7.82
C LYS A 45 -12.22 -10.75 -8.53
N ALA A 46 -12.56 -11.84 -9.23
CA ALA A 46 -11.58 -12.72 -9.87
C ALA A 46 -10.55 -11.96 -10.75
N ASP A 47 -10.96 -10.82 -11.31
CA ASP A 47 -10.13 -9.95 -12.15
C ASP A 47 -9.30 -8.91 -11.38
N ALA A 48 -9.67 -8.60 -10.13
CA ALA A 48 -9.00 -7.62 -9.28
C ALA A 48 -7.99 -8.34 -8.37
N GLN A 49 -6.86 -8.77 -8.92
CA GLN A 49 -5.80 -9.46 -8.17
C GLN A 49 -5.32 -8.64 -6.96
N ASP A 50 -5.82 -8.96 -5.76
CA ASP A 50 -5.36 -8.53 -4.43
C ASP A 50 -5.90 -7.20 -3.83
N LEU A 51 -6.88 -6.51 -4.44
CA LEU A 51 -7.47 -5.29 -3.85
C LEU A 51 -8.66 -5.56 -2.91
N SER A 52 -8.52 -6.49 -1.96
CA SER A 52 -9.36 -6.42 -0.75
C SER A 52 -8.88 -5.23 0.08
N GLY A 53 -9.73 -4.57 0.88
CA GLY A 53 -9.33 -3.45 1.77
C GLY A 53 -8.33 -3.83 2.89
N LYS A 54 -7.54 -4.88 2.68
CA LYS A 54 -6.34 -5.27 3.40
C LYS A 54 -5.31 -5.82 2.41
N LEU A 55 -4.05 -5.47 2.64
CA LEU A 55 -2.92 -5.90 1.81
C LEU A 55 -1.82 -6.48 2.71
N GLY A 56 -1.32 -7.66 2.36
CA GLY A 56 -0.15 -8.23 3.00
C GLY A 56 1.11 -7.57 2.44
N LEU A 57 1.86 -6.87 3.29
CA LEU A 57 3.08 -6.17 2.91
C LEU A 57 4.26 -6.64 3.76
N VAL A 58 5.41 -6.83 3.11
CA VAL A 58 6.66 -7.26 3.75
C VAL A 58 7.80 -6.44 3.18
N ILE A 59 8.61 -5.84 4.04
CA ILE A 59 9.74 -5.00 3.60
C ILE A 59 10.72 -5.83 2.75
N GLY A 60 11.17 -5.24 1.65
CA GLY A 60 12.02 -5.86 0.66
C GLY A 60 11.25 -6.59 -0.44
N MET A 61 9.93 -6.76 -0.34
CA MET A 61 9.17 -7.43 -1.40
C MET A 61 9.18 -6.60 -2.70
N PRO A 62 9.22 -7.25 -3.87
CA PRO A 62 8.97 -6.57 -5.13
C PRO A 62 7.50 -6.12 -5.19
N VAL A 63 7.29 -4.89 -5.66
CA VAL A 63 5.97 -4.27 -5.83
C VAL A 63 5.84 -3.68 -7.23
N ILE A 64 4.60 -3.51 -7.69
CA ILE A 64 4.26 -2.83 -8.94
C ILE A 64 3.29 -1.71 -8.65
N ILE A 65 3.54 -0.54 -9.23
CA ILE A 65 2.62 0.59 -9.20
C ILE A 65 1.48 0.30 -10.19
N VAL A 66 0.23 0.47 -9.74
CA VAL A 66 -0.96 0.16 -10.55
C VAL A 66 -1.66 1.40 -11.10
N ASP A 67 -1.30 2.59 -10.62
CA ASP A 67 -1.89 3.86 -11.03
C ASP A 67 -0.85 4.85 -11.57
N ASN A 68 -1.30 5.79 -12.39
CA ASN A 68 -0.49 6.91 -12.84
C ASN A 68 -0.53 8.02 -11.80
N ILE A 69 0.59 8.26 -11.11
CA ILE A 69 0.65 9.18 -9.97
C ILE A 69 1.41 10.46 -10.35
N ALA A 70 2.66 10.32 -10.76
CA ALA A 70 3.56 11.42 -11.15
C ALA A 70 4.44 10.93 -12.31
N VAL A 71 3.89 10.96 -13.53
CA VAL A 71 4.49 10.36 -14.72
C VAL A 71 5.82 11.05 -15.08
N GLU A 72 5.88 12.37 -14.89
CA GLU A 72 7.06 13.20 -15.07
C GLU A 72 8.21 12.84 -14.12
N LEU A 73 7.92 12.17 -13.01
CA LEU A 73 8.90 11.64 -12.05
C LEU A 73 9.11 10.13 -12.20
N ASN A 74 8.60 9.51 -13.27
CA ASN A 74 8.61 8.06 -13.51
C ASN A 74 7.83 7.21 -12.48
N VAL A 75 6.81 7.81 -11.84
CA VAL A 75 5.87 7.10 -10.96
C VAL A 75 4.55 6.87 -11.73
N SER A 76 4.53 5.79 -12.50
CA SER A 76 3.41 5.43 -13.37
C SER A 76 3.01 3.97 -13.23
N ASN A 77 1.83 3.62 -13.77
CA ASN A 77 1.38 2.25 -13.82
C ASN A 77 2.41 1.38 -14.57
N GLY A 78 2.76 0.24 -13.96
CA GLY A 78 3.75 -0.70 -14.48
C GLY A 78 5.16 -0.50 -13.92
N SER A 79 5.41 0.61 -13.22
CA SER A 79 6.69 0.84 -12.52
C SER A 79 6.92 -0.24 -11.47
N ARG A 80 8.06 -0.92 -11.55
CA ARG A 80 8.46 -1.98 -10.62
C ARG A 80 9.46 -1.44 -9.62
N GLY A 81 9.27 -1.78 -8.36
CA GLY A 81 10.12 -1.32 -7.27
C GLY A 81 10.24 -2.32 -6.13
N THR A 82 10.88 -1.87 -5.07
CA THR A 82 11.04 -2.62 -3.83
C THR A 82 10.41 -1.83 -2.70
N LEU A 83 9.52 -2.47 -1.94
CA LEU A 83 8.97 -1.86 -0.73
C LEU A 83 10.08 -1.71 0.31
N VAL A 84 10.33 -0.49 0.79
CA VAL A 84 11.41 -0.20 1.76
C VAL A 84 10.91 0.37 3.08
N GLY A 85 9.67 0.86 3.12
CA GLY A 85 9.06 1.40 4.33
C GLY A 85 7.54 1.34 4.27
N ILE A 86 6.91 1.31 5.45
CA ILE A 86 5.45 1.40 5.59
C ILE A 86 5.20 2.29 6.81
N THR A 87 4.51 3.40 6.61
CA THR A 87 3.95 4.19 7.72
C THR A 87 2.56 3.66 8.01
N TYR A 88 2.28 3.33 9.27
CA TYR A 88 0.98 2.82 9.70
C TYR A 88 0.66 3.28 11.11
N TYR A 89 -0.63 3.29 11.45
CA TYR A 89 -1.08 3.42 12.83
C TYR A 89 -1.77 2.14 13.29
N THR A 90 -1.89 1.96 14.61
CA THR A 90 -2.57 0.80 15.19
C THR A 90 -3.86 1.22 15.88
N MET A 91 -4.97 0.59 15.54
CA MET A 91 -6.27 0.77 16.20
C MET A 91 -6.91 -0.60 16.41
N ASN A 92 -7.39 -0.88 17.62
CA ASN A 92 -8.03 -2.15 17.99
C ASN A 92 -7.20 -3.39 17.63
N GLY A 93 -5.88 -3.33 17.81
CA GLY A 93 -4.95 -4.43 17.50
C GLY A 93 -4.69 -4.66 16.01
N ARG A 94 -5.21 -3.79 15.13
CA ARG A 94 -5.01 -3.85 13.67
C ARG A 94 -4.15 -2.70 13.19
N ARG A 95 -3.38 -2.96 12.12
CA ARG A 95 -2.47 -1.99 11.51
C ARG A 95 -3.12 -1.40 10.26
N PHE A 96 -3.23 -0.08 10.21
CA PHE A 96 -3.80 0.64 9.07
C PHE A 96 -2.67 1.35 8.34
N ALA A 97 -2.43 0.96 7.09
CA ALA A 97 -1.38 1.60 6.29
C ALA A 97 -1.79 3.03 5.95
N VAL A 98 -0.85 3.96 6.15
CA VAL A 98 -0.99 5.39 5.82
C VAL A 98 -0.21 5.69 4.55
N THR A 99 1.05 5.23 4.49
CA THR A 99 1.90 5.36 3.30
C THR A 99 2.79 4.13 3.10
N ALA A 100 3.23 3.93 1.87
CA ALA A 100 4.24 2.95 1.49
C ALA A 100 5.43 3.65 0.83
N ASP A 101 6.63 3.41 1.37
CA ASP A 101 7.86 3.90 0.76
C ASP A 101 8.38 2.86 -0.22
N VAL A 102 8.46 3.24 -1.50
CA VAL A 102 8.88 2.36 -2.59
C VAL A 102 10.16 2.88 -3.21
N ARG A 103 11.18 2.03 -3.23
CA ARG A 103 12.38 2.28 -4.02
C ARG A 103 12.10 1.97 -5.48
N LEU A 104 12.13 3.00 -6.33
CA LEU A 104 11.93 2.90 -7.77
C LEU A 104 13.25 3.21 -8.49
N PRO A 105 13.77 2.32 -9.34
CA PRO A 105 15.06 2.53 -10.02
C PRO A 105 15.13 3.79 -10.89
N ASN A 106 13.99 4.18 -11.49
CA ASN A 106 13.92 5.31 -12.43
C ASN A 106 13.31 6.57 -11.81
N TYR A 107 12.90 6.50 -10.54
CA TYR A 107 12.40 7.68 -9.84
C TYR A 107 13.56 8.60 -9.46
N VAL A 108 13.38 9.89 -9.69
CA VAL A 108 14.32 10.93 -9.27
C VAL A 108 13.57 11.87 -8.36
N ASN A 109 13.98 11.92 -7.10
CA ASN A 109 13.41 12.86 -6.14
C ASN A 109 13.70 14.30 -6.60
N PRO A 110 12.69 15.18 -6.74
CA PRO A 110 12.89 16.57 -7.11
C PRO A 110 13.64 17.38 -6.04
N ASP A 111 13.68 16.90 -4.79
CA ASP A 111 14.49 17.47 -3.73
C ASP A 111 15.93 16.91 -3.78
N PRO A 112 16.94 17.73 -4.11
CA PRO A 112 18.34 17.29 -4.20
C PRO A 112 18.96 16.96 -2.82
N THR A 113 18.30 17.34 -1.73
CA THR A 113 18.75 17.07 -0.34
C THR A 113 18.06 15.88 0.28
N ALA A 114 17.17 15.21 -0.46
CA ALA A 114 16.45 14.05 0.03
C ALA A 114 17.43 12.93 0.47
N PRO A 115 17.24 12.33 1.66
CA PRO A 115 18.12 11.29 2.16
C PRO A 115 18.08 10.01 1.30
N ASN A 116 16.98 9.79 0.58
CA ASN A 116 16.79 8.66 -0.32
C ASN A 116 16.28 9.18 -1.69
N PRO A 117 17.17 9.46 -2.66
CA PRO A 117 16.78 10.10 -3.92
C PRO A 117 15.94 9.20 -4.84
N ASN A 118 15.95 7.88 -4.60
CA ASN A 118 15.24 6.89 -5.42
C ASN A 118 14.05 6.26 -4.67
N VAL A 119 13.62 6.87 -3.57
CA VAL A 119 12.47 6.40 -2.78
C VAL A 119 11.36 7.43 -2.86
N VAL A 120 10.18 6.96 -3.25
CA VAL A 120 8.94 7.73 -3.25
C VAL A 120 8.03 7.21 -2.14
N THR A 121 7.40 8.12 -1.41
CA THR A 121 6.34 7.82 -0.45
C THR A 121 5.00 7.92 -1.17
N LEU A 122 4.23 6.84 -1.15
CA LEU A 122 2.93 6.68 -1.81
C LEU A 122 1.80 6.51 -0.80
#